data_AF-A0A357XSV4-F1
#
_entry.id   AF-A0A357XSV4-F1
#
_cell.length_a   1.000
_cell.length_b   1.000
_cell.length_c   1.000
_cell.angle_alpha   90.00
_cell.angle_beta   90.00
_cell.angle_gamma   90.00
#
_symmetry.space_group_name_H-M   'P 1'
#
loop_
_entity.id
_entity.type
_entity.pdbx_description
1 polymer ?
#
loop_
_entity_poly.entity_id
_entity_poly.type
_entity_poly.pdbx_seq_one_letter_code
_entity_poly.pdbx_strand_id
1 'polypeptide(L)'
;MIAVAGVAIVATLLAVWAIASAKRRGALSEAGEILKRAEQDAATTLRAAEIEAKAKAIQQTEVAEKEFRKTRQELHERERSLDKRQDVLDKQAEDIRKQEKLVETTQRKLAERLEDANRRNEELGKLIGTQRQTLHEISGLGKAEATDRLLRSLETQLQDEAGAIILRHERAMKEKCEEIARNLLLLAMQRFAASHTAEATTCTVDIPNDEMKGRIIGREGRNIRAFEKATGVDIIIDDTPGV
;
A
#
# COMPACT_ATOMS: atom_id res chain seq x y z
N MET A 1 107.84 104.26 29.21
CA MET A 1 106.51 103.99 29.83
C MET A 1 105.40 103.86 28.79
N ILE A 2 105.27 104.78 27.82
CA ILE A 2 104.18 104.76 26.80
C ILE A 2 104.30 103.58 25.81
N ALA A 3 105.50 103.20 25.38
CA ALA A 3 105.71 102.08 24.46
C ALA A 3 105.34 100.70 25.05
N VAL A 4 105.56 100.51 26.36
CA VAL A 4 105.25 99.24 27.06
C VAL A 4 103.73 99.07 27.24
N ALA A 5 103.00 100.16 27.48
CA ALA A 5 101.54 100.14 27.55
C ALA A 5 100.89 99.84 26.19
N GLY A 6 101.44 100.38 25.09
CA GLY A 6 100.97 100.08 23.73
C GLY A 6 101.12 98.61 23.35
N VAL A 7 102.25 97.99 23.71
CA VAL A 7 102.50 96.56 23.45
C VAL A 7 101.56 95.67 24.28
N ALA A 8 101.26 96.02 25.53
CA ALA A 8 100.30 95.29 26.36
C ALA A 8 98.86 95.35 25.82
N ILE A 9 98.44 96.51 25.31
CA ILE A 9 97.11 96.68 24.70
C ILE A 9 97.00 95.88 23.39
N VAL A 10 98.05 95.88 22.57
CA VAL A 10 98.07 95.06 21.34
C VAL A 10 98.08 93.56 21.67
N ALA A 11 98.84 93.12 22.67
CA ALA A 11 98.88 91.72 23.11
C ALA A 11 97.53 91.23 23.67
N THR A 12 96.83 92.06 24.44
CA THR A 12 95.50 91.76 24.98
C THR A 12 94.42 91.75 23.89
N LEU A 13 94.46 92.69 22.93
CA LEU A 13 93.57 92.67 21.77
C LEU A 13 93.80 91.44 20.87
N LEU A 14 95.06 91.05 20.66
CA LEU A 14 95.40 89.83 19.92
C LEU A 14 94.96 88.56 20.67
N ALA A 15 95.11 88.51 21.99
CA ALA A 15 94.63 87.40 22.82
C ALA A 15 93.09 87.30 22.79
N VAL A 16 92.37 88.42 22.91
CA VAL A 16 90.90 88.45 22.80
C VAL A 16 90.45 88.05 21.39
N TRP A 17 91.14 88.51 20.33
CA TRP A 17 90.85 88.10 18.96
C TRP A 17 91.14 86.62 18.71
N ALA A 18 92.21 86.06 19.30
CA ALA A 18 92.53 84.64 19.23
C ALA A 18 91.50 83.77 19.98
N ILE A 19 91.05 84.19 21.17
CA ILE A 19 90.01 83.48 21.93
C ILE A 19 88.65 83.59 21.24
N ALA A 20 88.28 84.77 20.73
CA ALA A 20 87.04 84.98 19.99
C ALA A 20 87.00 84.21 18.65
N SER A 21 88.13 84.15 17.95
CA SER A 21 88.25 83.37 16.70
C SER A 21 88.27 81.86 16.97
N ALA A 22 88.90 81.40 18.05
CA ALA A 22 88.83 80.00 18.49
C ALA A 22 87.41 79.61 18.92
N LYS A 23 86.69 80.47 19.67
CA LYS A 23 85.30 80.23 20.06
C LYS A 23 84.33 80.26 18.87
N ARG A 24 84.55 81.14 17.89
CA ARG A 24 83.82 81.12 16.60
C ARG A 24 84.12 79.85 15.80
N ARG A 25 85.38 79.40 15.73
CA ARG A 25 85.74 78.13 15.08
C ARG A 25 85.12 76.91 15.78
N GLY A 26 85.10 76.92 17.12
CA GLY A 26 84.40 75.90 17.91
C GLY A 26 82.90 75.88 17.64
N ALA A 27 82.23 77.02 17.69
CA ALA A 27 80.80 77.14 17.37
C ALA A 27 80.47 76.77 15.92
N LEU A 28 81.34 77.11 14.95
CA LEU A 28 81.20 76.69 13.55
C LEU A 28 81.40 75.18 13.37
N SER A 29 82.33 74.58 14.13
CA SER A 29 82.56 73.12 14.13
C SER A 29 81.38 72.39 14.75
N GLU A 30 80.87 72.85 15.90
CA GLU A 30 79.67 72.30 16.54
C GLU A 30 78.44 72.44 15.65
N ALA A 31 78.22 73.60 15.03
CA ALA A 31 77.14 73.79 14.06
C ALA A 31 77.28 72.85 12.85
N GLY A 32 78.50 72.63 12.36
CA GLY A 32 78.78 71.66 11.29
C GLY A 32 78.54 70.21 11.70
N GLU A 33 78.88 69.83 12.94
CA GLU A 33 78.56 68.50 13.48
C GLU A 33 77.07 68.30 13.68
N ILE A 34 76.34 69.32 14.17
CA ILE A 34 74.89 69.27 14.32
C ILE A 34 74.21 69.11 12.96
N LEU A 35 74.66 69.86 11.94
CA LEU A 35 74.15 69.71 10.58
C LEU A 35 74.44 68.32 10.01
N LYS A 36 75.65 67.79 10.17
CA LYS A 36 75.99 66.43 9.75
C LYS A 36 75.15 65.36 10.45
N ARG A 37 74.91 65.50 11.75
CA ARG A 37 74.03 64.59 12.51
C ARG A 37 72.59 64.70 12.03
N ALA A 38 72.09 65.92 11.82
CA ALA A 38 70.74 66.14 11.27
C ALA A 38 70.58 65.56 9.86
N GLU A 39 71.59 65.66 9.00
CA GLU A 39 71.60 65.03 7.67
C GLU A 39 71.62 63.49 7.76
N GLN A 40 72.41 62.92 8.68
CA GLN A 40 72.45 61.47 8.93
C GLN A 40 71.14 60.96 9.52
N ASP A 41 70.54 61.68 10.46
CA ASP A 41 69.25 61.36 11.06
C ASP A 41 68.12 61.50 10.03
N ALA A 42 68.15 62.51 9.17
CA ALA A 42 67.22 62.64 8.05
C ALA A 42 67.39 61.48 7.04
N ALA A 43 68.62 61.09 6.71
CA ALA A 43 68.88 59.98 5.81
C ALA A 43 68.44 58.63 6.39
N THR A 44 68.64 58.40 7.69
CA THR A 44 68.20 57.17 8.36
C THR A 44 66.69 57.10 8.52
N THR A 45 66.03 58.21 8.88
CA THR A 45 64.56 58.29 8.95
C THR A 45 63.90 58.10 7.59
N LEU A 46 64.45 58.69 6.52
CA LEU A 46 63.97 58.46 5.16
C LEU A 46 64.11 56.99 4.74
N ARG A 47 65.27 56.37 4.99
CA ARG A 47 65.47 54.93 4.71
C ARG A 47 64.53 54.05 5.54
N ALA A 48 64.32 54.37 6.81
CA ALA A 48 63.39 53.64 7.66
C ALA A 48 61.95 53.77 7.14
N ALA A 49 61.52 54.98 6.76
CA ALA A 49 60.20 55.22 6.17
C ALA A 49 60.02 54.49 4.83
N GLU A 50 61.04 54.46 3.97
CA GLU A 50 61.01 53.67 2.73
C GLU A 50 60.90 52.17 2.97
N ILE A 51 61.63 51.63 3.95
CA ILE A 51 61.56 50.21 4.33
C ILE A 51 60.18 49.89 4.88
N GLU A 52 59.63 50.74 5.76
CA GLU A 52 58.29 50.55 6.32
C GLU A 52 57.21 50.64 5.22
N ALA A 53 57.32 51.59 4.30
CA ALA A 53 56.41 51.71 3.16
C ALA A 53 56.48 50.46 2.25
N LYS A 54 57.69 49.96 1.96
CA LYS A 54 57.88 48.71 1.21
C LYS A 54 57.31 47.50 1.96
N ALA A 55 57.51 47.41 3.26
CA ALA A 55 56.97 46.34 4.09
C ALA A 55 55.43 46.35 4.09
N LYS A 56 54.81 47.53 4.24
CA LYS A 56 53.35 47.70 4.16
C LYS A 56 52.82 47.34 2.77
N ALA A 57 53.52 47.74 1.70
CA ALA A 57 53.14 47.40 0.33
C ALA A 57 53.18 45.87 0.12
N ILE A 58 54.25 45.20 0.56
CA ILE A 58 54.37 43.73 0.46
C ILE A 58 53.25 43.07 1.26
N GLN A 59 52.99 43.51 2.49
CA GLN A 59 51.93 42.96 3.32
C GLN A 59 50.55 43.13 2.67
N GLN A 60 50.26 44.30 2.10
CA GLN A 60 49.01 44.53 1.37
C GLN A 60 48.90 43.63 0.13
N THR A 61 49.98 43.46 -0.63
CA THR A 61 49.98 42.53 -1.79
C THR A 61 49.76 41.09 -1.36
N GLU A 62 50.32 40.64 -0.23
CA GLU A 62 50.14 39.27 0.26
C GLU A 62 48.70 39.03 0.72
N VAL A 63 48.08 40.00 1.41
CA VAL A 63 46.66 39.93 1.80
C VAL A 63 45.77 39.90 0.55
N ALA A 64 46.00 40.79 -0.41
CA ALA A 64 45.25 40.83 -1.66
C ALA A 64 45.40 39.53 -2.47
N GLU A 65 46.60 38.95 -2.56
CA GLU A 65 46.81 37.66 -3.21
C GLU A 65 46.06 36.52 -2.51
N LYS A 66 46.05 36.51 -1.17
CA LYS A 66 45.31 35.50 -0.40
C LYS A 66 43.82 35.61 -0.63
N GLU A 67 43.27 36.82 -0.61
CA GLU A 67 41.85 37.06 -0.91
C GLU A 67 41.51 36.66 -2.34
N PHE A 68 42.33 37.07 -3.31
CA PHE A 68 42.14 36.71 -4.71
C PHE A 68 42.17 35.20 -4.93
N ARG A 69 43.09 34.47 -4.28
CA ARG A 69 43.14 33.00 -4.35
C ARG A 69 41.88 32.36 -3.76
N LYS A 70 41.37 32.87 -2.63
CA LYS A 70 40.12 32.38 -2.02
C LYS A 70 38.93 32.61 -2.94
N THR A 71 38.74 33.83 -3.43
CA THR A 71 37.64 34.17 -4.35
C THR A 71 37.72 33.35 -5.62
N ARG A 72 38.92 33.13 -6.17
CA ARG A 72 39.10 32.30 -7.36
C ARG A 72 38.72 30.83 -7.10
N GLN A 73 39.06 30.30 -5.93
CA GLN A 73 38.68 28.93 -5.56
C GLN A 73 37.17 28.81 -5.36
N GLU A 74 36.54 29.74 -4.65
CA GLU A 74 35.08 29.78 -4.46
C GLU A 74 34.33 29.90 -5.79
N LEU A 75 34.83 30.72 -6.72
CA LEU A 75 34.25 30.90 -8.04
C LEU A 75 34.33 29.61 -8.85
N HIS A 76 35.48 28.93 -8.83
CA HIS A 76 35.66 27.67 -9.52
C HIS A 76 34.82 26.53 -8.92
N GLU A 77 34.61 26.51 -7.61
CA GLU A 77 33.69 25.57 -6.95
C GLU A 77 32.24 25.84 -7.34
N ARG A 78 31.85 27.12 -7.45
CA ARG A 78 30.52 27.51 -7.96
C ARG A 78 30.32 27.13 -9.42
N GLU A 79 31.30 27.39 -10.29
CA GLU A 79 31.26 26.98 -11.71
C GLU A 79 31.05 25.47 -11.83
N ARG A 80 31.85 24.67 -11.12
CA ARG A 80 31.67 23.20 -11.10
C ARG A 80 30.30 22.76 -10.60
N SER A 81 29.71 23.48 -9.64
CA SER A 81 28.37 23.19 -9.14
C SER A 81 27.29 23.54 -10.17
N LEU A 82 27.48 24.65 -10.90
CA LEU A 82 26.60 25.07 -11.98
C LEU A 82 26.67 24.10 -13.16
N ASP A 83 27.86 23.67 -13.58
CA ASP A 83 28.03 22.68 -14.65
C ASP A 83 27.32 21.37 -14.33
N LYS A 84 27.47 20.87 -13.10
CA LYS A 84 26.76 19.66 -12.65
C LYS A 84 25.23 19.85 -12.67
N ARG A 85 24.73 21.02 -12.30
CA ARG A 85 23.29 21.32 -12.37
C ARG A 85 22.82 21.39 -13.81
N GLN A 86 23.60 22.00 -14.69
CA GLN A 86 23.32 22.08 -16.12
C GLN A 86 23.24 20.68 -16.73
N ASP A 87 24.20 19.80 -16.46
CA ASP A 87 24.18 18.40 -16.92
C ASP A 87 22.93 17.63 -16.46
N VAL A 88 22.48 17.87 -15.22
CA VAL A 88 21.26 17.24 -14.69
C VAL A 88 20.02 17.78 -15.39
N LEU A 89 19.95 19.10 -15.59
CA LEU A 89 18.84 19.73 -16.29
C LEU A 89 18.75 19.29 -17.76
N ASP A 90 19.89 19.16 -18.43
CA ASP A 90 19.95 18.72 -19.82
C ASP A 90 19.48 17.27 -19.96
N LYS A 91 19.88 16.39 -19.03
CA LYS A 91 19.35 15.01 -18.98
C LYS A 91 17.85 14.96 -18.72
N GLN A 92 17.35 15.77 -17.79
CA GLN A 92 15.92 15.86 -17.52
C GLN A 92 15.16 16.38 -18.74
N ALA A 93 15.68 17.37 -19.45
CA ALA A 93 15.09 17.89 -20.68
C ALA A 93 15.05 16.85 -21.80
N GLU A 94 16.11 16.04 -21.95
CA GLU A 94 16.12 14.93 -22.91
C GLU A 94 15.08 13.86 -22.56
N ASP A 95 14.94 13.51 -21.28
CA ASP A 95 13.98 12.51 -20.84
C ASP A 95 12.53 12.99 -21.00
N ILE A 96 12.25 14.27 -20.70
CA ILE A 96 10.95 14.90 -20.98
C ILE A 96 10.66 14.84 -22.49
N ARG A 97 11.61 15.21 -23.36
CA ARG A 97 11.42 15.15 -24.82
C ARG A 97 11.15 13.73 -25.31
N LYS A 98 11.77 12.70 -24.70
CA LYS A 98 11.47 11.29 -25.03
C LYS A 98 10.06 10.92 -24.60
N GLN A 99 9.64 11.33 -23.40
CA GLN A 99 8.29 11.09 -22.91
C GLN A 99 7.24 11.79 -23.77
N GLU A 100 7.46 13.04 -24.17
CA GLU A 100 6.57 13.79 -25.06
C GLU A 100 6.38 13.06 -26.40
N LYS A 101 7.47 12.60 -27.04
CA LYS A 101 7.38 11.81 -28.28
C LYS A 101 6.62 10.50 -28.07
N LEU A 102 6.82 9.83 -26.94
CA LEU A 102 6.10 8.60 -26.63
C LEU A 102 4.60 8.87 -26.44
N VAL A 103 4.24 9.95 -25.72
CA VAL A 103 2.85 10.38 -25.56
C VAL A 103 2.23 10.74 -26.91
N GLU A 104 2.92 11.50 -27.76
CA GLU A 104 2.42 11.87 -29.08
C GLU A 104 2.18 10.64 -29.97
N THR A 105 3.14 9.70 -30.02
CA THR A 105 2.98 8.47 -30.80
C THR A 105 1.86 7.58 -30.27
N THR A 106 1.68 7.49 -28.96
CA THR A 106 0.58 6.72 -28.35
C THR A 106 -0.77 7.38 -28.60
N GLN A 107 -0.88 8.70 -28.51
CA GLN A 107 -2.09 9.45 -28.84
C GLN A 107 -2.48 9.24 -30.30
N ARG A 108 -1.52 9.34 -31.23
CA ARG A 108 -1.78 9.08 -32.65
C ARG A 108 -2.29 7.66 -32.89
N LYS A 109 -1.62 6.64 -32.32
CA LYS A 109 -2.08 5.24 -32.40
C LYS A 109 -3.45 5.03 -31.79
N LEU A 110 -3.76 5.72 -30.70
CA LEU A 110 -5.06 5.64 -30.06
C LEU A 110 -6.14 6.25 -30.95
N ALA A 111 -5.88 7.40 -31.56
CA ALA A 111 -6.79 8.06 -32.49
C ALA A 111 -7.09 7.18 -33.71
N GLU A 112 -6.05 6.60 -34.34
CA GLU A 112 -6.20 5.66 -35.47
C GLU A 112 -7.06 4.45 -35.07
N ARG A 113 -6.83 3.86 -33.89
CA ARG A 113 -7.65 2.75 -33.37
C ARG A 113 -9.09 3.13 -33.11
N LEU A 114 -9.33 4.34 -32.64
CA LEU A 114 -10.67 4.85 -32.33
C LEU A 114 -11.47 5.07 -33.61
N GLU A 115 -10.82 5.62 -34.64
CA GLU A 115 -11.40 5.78 -35.97
C GLU A 115 -11.71 4.41 -36.61
N ASP A 116 -10.79 3.45 -36.53
CA ASP A 116 -11.02 2.08 -37.00
C ASP A 116 -12.17 1.39 -36.27
N ALA A 117 -12.27 1.56 -34.94
CA ALA A 117 -13.35 0.99 -34.14
C ALA A 117 -14.70 1.61 -34.51
N ASN A 118 -14.76 2.93 -34.72
CA ASN A 118 -15.97 3.62 -35.14
C ASN A 118 -16.43 3.16 -36.53
N ARG A 119 -15.50 3.04 -37.49
CA ARG A 119 -15.81 2.51 -38.83
C ARG A 119 -16.38 1.09 -38.76
N ARG A 120 -15.76 0.20 -37.99
CA ARG A 120 -16.27 -1.17 -37.80
C ARG A 120 -17.64 -1.20 -37.14
N ASN A 121 -17.90 -0.33 -36.16
CA ASN A 121 -19.21 -0.23 -35.52
C ASN A 121 -20.29 0.23 -36.51
N GLU A 122 -19.99 1.18 -37.39
CA GLU A 122 -20.92 1.59 -38.46
C GLU A 122 -21.17 0.46 -39.46
N GLU A 123 -20.12 -0.25 -39.88
CA GLU A 123 -20.23 -1.41 -40.77
C GLU A 123 -21.08 -2.52 -40.15
N LEU A 124 -20.85 -2.84 -38.87
CA LEU A 124 -21.66 -3.80 -38.11
C LEU A 124 -23.11 -3.35 -38.00
N GLY A 125 -23.35 -2.07 -37.73
CA GLY A 125 -24.71 -1.50 -37.68
C GLY A 125 -25.45 -1.67 -39.01
N LYS A 126 -24.78 -1.38 -40.13
CA LYS A 126 -25.30 -1.63 -41.48
C LYS A 126 -25.57 -3.11 -41.73
N LEU A 127 -24.63 -3.98 -41.36
CA LEU A 127 -24.72 -5.42 -41.57
C LEU A 127 -25.90 -6.03 -40.80
N ILE A 128 -26.09 -5.64 -39.53
CA ILE A 128 -27.23 -6.04 -38.69
C ILE A 128 -28.54 -5.53 -39.31
N GLY A 129 -28.55 -4.30 -39.83
CA GLY A 129 -29.70 -3.75 -40.56
C GLY A 129 -30.06 -4.60 -41.77
N THR A 130 -29.08 -4.91 -42.63
CA THR A 130 -29.29 -5.78 -43.80
C THR A 130 -29.70 -7.19 -43.42
N GLN A 131 -29.13 -7.77 -42.36
CA GLN A 131 -29.49 -9.10 -41.88
C GLN A 131 -30.94 -9.15 -41.38
N ARG A 132 -31.39 -8.11 -40.67
CA ARG A 132 -32.80 -7.97 -40.27
C ARG A 132 -33.71 -7.86 -41.48
N GLN A 133 -33.32 -7.09 -42.48
CA GLN A 133 -34.09 -6.92 -43.71
C GLN A 133 -34.17 -8.23 -44.51
N THR A 134 -33.06 -8.93 -44.72
CA THR A 134 -33.06 -10.22 -45.41
C THR A 134 -33.81 -11.30 -44.62
N LEU A 135 -33.75 -11.30 -43.28
CA LEU A 135 -34.60 -12.17 -42.47
C LEU A 135 -36.10 -11.86 -42.67
N HIS A 136 -36.49 -10.59 -42.79
CA HIS A 136 -37.86 -10.21 -43.15
C HIS A 136 -38.24 -10.66 -44.57
N GLU A 137 -37.35 -10.50 -45.54
CA GLU A 137 -37.60 -10.90 -46.94
C GLU A 137 -37.65 -12.42 -47.12
N ILE A 138 -36.71 -13.17 -46.51
CA ILE A 138 -36.61 -14.64 -46.61
C ILE A 138 -37.74 -15.34 -45.85
N SER A 139 -38.16 -14.78 -44.70
CA SER A 139 -39.25 -15.39 -43.93
C SER A 139 -40.61 -15.23 -44.60
N GLY A 140 -40.78 -14.28 -45.52
CA GLY A 140 -42.07 -13.96 -46.16
C GLY A 140 -43.18 -13.59 -45.16
N LEU A 141 -42.81 -13.40 -43.89
CA LEU A 141 -43.67 -13.23 -42.72
C LEU A 141 -43.48 -11.81 -42.22
N GLY A 142 -44.58 -11.08 -42.05
CA GLY A 142 -44.52 -9.75 -41.44
C GLY A 142 -43.92 -9.82 -40.04
N LYS A 143 -43.30 -8.73 -39.54
CA LYS A 143 -42.75 -8.65 -38.17
C LYS A 143 -43.75 -9.14 -37.11
N ALA A 144 -45.04 -8.87 -37.31
CA ALA A 144 -46.11 -9.34 -36.45
C ALA A 144 -46.28 -10.88 -36.48
N GLU A 145 -46.28 -11.51 -37.66
CA GLU A 145 -46.43 -12.96 -37.79
C GLU A 145 -45.20 -13.74 -37.30
N ALA A 146 -43.99 -13.21 -37.53
CA ALA A 146 -42.77 -13.82 -36.98
C ALA A 146 -42.75 -13.77 -35.45
N THR A 147 -43.25 -12.67 -34.87
CA THR A 147 -43.37 -12.53 -33.41
C THR A 147 -44.44 -13.46 -32.86
N ASP A 148 -45.59 -13.56 -33.53
CA ASP A 148 -46.68 -14.46 -33.14
C ASP A 148 -46.26 -15.94 -33.19
N ARG A 149 -45.54 -16.36 -34.24
CA ARG A 149 -45.03 -17.72 -34.36
C ARG A 149 -43.97 -18.05 -33.31
N LEU A 150 -43.10 -17.10 -32.97
CA LEU A 150 -42.12 -17.25 -31.90
C LEU A 150 -42.82 -17.41 -30.54
N LEU A 151 -43.82 -16.57 -30.26
CA LEU A 151 -44.59 -16.62 -29.02
C LEU A 151 -45.36 -17.94 -28.88
N ARG A 152 -45.99 -18.45 -29.93
CA ARG A 152 -46.66 -19.77 -29.91
C ARG A 152 -45.69 -20.93 -29.68
N SER A 153 -44.50 -20.87 -30.28
CA SER A 153 -43.47 -21.88 -30.05
C SER A 153 -42.97 -21.85 -28.60
N LEU A 154 -42.79 -20.67 -28.03
CA LEU A 154 -42.38 -20.49 -26.64
C LEU A 154 -43.48 -20.98 -25.68
N GLU A 155 -44.75 -20.69 -25.98
CA GLU A 155 -45.89 -21.15 -25.20
C GLU A 155 -45.98 -22.69 -25.17
N THR A 156 -45.73 -23.35 -26.30
CA THR A 156 -45.70 -24.82 -26.38
C THR A 156 -44.56 -25.40 -25.52
N GLN A 157 -43.36 -24.80 -25.60
CA GLN A 157 -42.21 -25.24 -24.79
C GLN A 157 -42.45 -25.05 -23.28
N LEU A 158 -43.05 -23.92 -22.89
CA LEU A 158 -43.39 -23.65 -21.49
C LEU A 158 -44.47 -24.60 -20.97
N GLN A 159 -45.43 -25.01 -21.81
CA GLN A 159 -46.43 -26.02 -21.44
C GLN A 159 -45.78 -27.38 -21.17
N ASP A 160 -44.83 -27.80 -22.01
CA ASP A 160 -44.10 -29.06 -21.82
C ASP A 160 -43.24 -29.05 -20.55
N GLU A 161 -42.53 -27.93 -20.29
CA GLU A 161 -41.73 -27.77 -19.06
C GLU A 161 -42.61 -27.73 -17.81
N ALA A 162 -43.72 -26.98 -17.84
CA ALA A 162 -44.68 -26.94 -16.75
C ALA A 162 -45.29 -28.32 -16.49
N GLY A 163 -45.64 -29.06 -17.54
CA GLY A 163 -46.13 -30.43 -17.44
C GLY A 163 -45.12 -31.38 -16.80
N ALA A 164 -43.84 -31.29 -17.17
CA ALA A 164 -42.78 -32.08 -16.57
C ALA A 164 -42.58 -31.78 -15.08
N ILE A 165 -42.66 -30.50 -14.69
CA ILE A 165 -42.58 -30.06 -13.29
C ILE A 165 -43.76 -30.60 -12.48
N ILE A 166 -44.99 -30.49 -13.01
CA ILE A 166 -46.21 -31.00 -12.35
C ILE A 166 -46.09 -32.51 -12.14
N LEU A 167 -45.70 -33.27 -13.16
CA LEU A 167 -45.58 -34.73 -13.08
C LEU A 167 -44.52 -35.16 -12.04
N ARG A 168 -43.42 -34.40 -11.94
CA ARG A 168 -42.38 -34.64 -10.94
C ARG A 168 -42.89 -34.40 -9.52
N HIS A 169 -43.62 -33.32 -9.31
CA HIS A 169 -44.22 -33.02 -8.00
C HIS A 169 -45.30 -34.04 -7.63
N GLU A 170 -46.13 -34.47 -8.57
CA GLU A 170 -47.14 -35.50 -8.35
C GLU A 170 -46.52 -36.83 -7.90
N ARG A 171 -45.44 -37.28 -8.56
CA ARG A 171 -44.71 -38.48 -8.15
C ARG A 171 -44.14 -38.36 -6.74
N ALA A 172 -43.47 -37.24 -6.43
CA ALA A 172 -42.92 -37.00 -5.10
C ALA A 172 -43.99 -36.96 -4.00
N MET A 173 -45.18 -36.40 -4.31
CA MET A 173 -46.31 -36.41 -3.39
C MET A 173 -46.85 -37.83 -3.17
N LYS A 174 -46.95 -38.64 -4.24
CA LYS A 174 -47.40 -40.03 -4.14
C LYS A 174 -46.46 -40.87 -3.26
N GLU A 175 -45.15 -40.73 -3.44
CA GLU A 175 -44.14 -41.41 -2.62
C GLU A 175 -44.27 -41.03 -1.13
N LYS A 176 -44.41 -39.72 -0.83
CA LYS A 176 -44.63 -39.24 0.54
C LYS A 176 -45.92 -39.78 1.15
N CYS A 177 -47.01 -39.79 0.38
CA CYS A 177 -48.29 -40.34 0.84
C CYS A 177 -48.17 -41.84 1.15
N GLU A 178 -47.43 -42.60 0.34
CA GLU A 178 -47.20 -44.02 0.59
C GLU A 178 -46.37 -44.27 1.85
N GLU A 179 -45.33 -43.46 2.08
CA GLU A 179 -44.52 -43.52 3.31
C GLU A 179 -45.38 -43.22 4.56
N ILE A 180 -46.17 -42.14 4.51
CA ILE A 180 -47.08 -41.76 5.61
C ILE A 180 -48.11 -42.86 5.86
N ALA A 181 -48.71 -43.42 4.81
CA ALA A 181 -49.68 -44.50 4.92
C ALA A 181 -49.08 -45.76 5.56
N ARG A 182 -47.85 -46.13 5.16
CA ARG A 182 -47.12 -47.27 5.73
C ARG A 182 -46.83 -47.05 7.21
N ASN A 183 -46.38 -45.85 7.58
CA ASN A 183 -46.13 -45.49 8.98
C ASN A 183 -47.41 -45.52 9.82
N LEU A 184 -48.52 -45.05 9.27
CA LEU A 184 -49.81 -45.09 9.96
C LEU A 184 -50.31 -46.52 10.19
N LEU A 185 -50.17 -47.40 9.18
CA LEU A 185 -50.48 -48.81 9.31
C LEU A 185 -49.61 -49.50 10.36
N LEU A 186 -48.30 -49.24 10.36
CA LEU A 186 -47.38 -49.77 11.37
C LEU A 186 -47.77 -49.32 12.78
N LEU A 187 -48.09 -48.03 12.96
CA LEU A 187 -48.53 -47.49 14.24
C LEU A 187 -49.84 -48.13 14.71
N ALA A 188 -50.80 -48.31 13.80
CA ALA A 188 -52.06 -49.00 14.12
C ALA A 188 -51.78 -50.46 14.54
N MET A 189 -50.99 -51.19 13.77
CA MET A 189 -50.61 -52.57 14.11
C MET A 189 -49.92 -52.65 15.47
N GLN A 190 -48.93 -51.80 15.76
CA GLN A 190 -48.25 -51.77 17.06
C GLN A 190 -49.20 -51.49 18.23
N ARG A 191 -50.18 -50.60 18.02
CA ARG A 191 -51.14 -50.22 19.06
C ARG A 191 -52.18 -51.31 19.34
N PHE A 192 -52.63 -52.05 18.33
CA PHE A 192 -53.66 -53.07 18.47
C PHE A 192 -53.12 -54.50 18.61
N ALA A 193 -51.85 -54.75 18.30
CA ALA A 193 -51.25 -56.08 18.35
C ALA A 193 -51.39 -56.68 19.75
N ALA A 194 -50.97 -55.97 20.80
CA ALA A 194 -50.99 -56.50 22.17
C ALA A 194 -52.40 -56.87 22.65
N SER A 195 -53.39 -55.98 22.44
CA SER A 195 -54.77 -56.24 22.87
C SER A 195 -55.40 -57.39 22.09
N HIS A 196 -55.20 -57.44 20.77
CA HIS A 196 -55.75 -58.51 19.95
C HIS A 196 -55.08 -59.87 20.24
N THR A 197 -53.76 -59.89 20.46
CA THR A 197 -53.07 -61.13 20.85
C THR A 197 -53.55 -61.63 22.19
N ALA A 198 -53.78 -60.75 23.18
CA ALA A 198 -54.29 -61.14 24.48
C ALA A 198 -55.69 -61.78 24.34
N GLU A 199 -56.63 -61.09 23.68
CA GLU A 199 -57.99 -61.62 23.47
C GLU A 199 -58.01 -62.95 22.70
N ALA A 200 -57.18 -63.10 21.67
CA ALA A 200 -57.18 -64.28 20.82
C ALA A 200 -56.49 -65.50 21.44
N THR A 201 -55.57 -65.30 22.39
CA THR A 201 -54.78 -66.39 22.98
C THR A 201 -55.21 -66.78 24.40
N THR A 202 -56.02 -65.97 25.06
CA THR A 202 -56.61 -66.32 26.36
C THR A 202 -57.95 -67.02 26.17
N CYS A 203 -58.12 -68.18 26.80
CA CYS A 203 -59.39 -68.89 26.87
C CYS A 203 -59.70 -69.19 28.34
N THR A 204 -60.84 -68.71 28.82
CA THR A 204 -61.32 -69.00 30.18
C THR A 204 -62.22 -70.22 30.11
N VAL A 205 -61.99 -71.19 31.00
CA VAL A 205 -62.80 -72.40 31.11
C VAL A 205 -63.28 -72.53 32.54
N ASP A 206 -64.60 -72.57 32.71
CA ASP A 206 -65.21 -72.70 34.03
C ASP A 206 -65.05 -74.11 34.57
N ILE A 207 -64.57 -74.22 35.81
CA ILE A 207 -64.40 -75.50 36.50
C ILE A 207 -65.59 -75.69 37.46
N PRO A 208 -66.30 -76.83 37.41
CA PRO A 208 -67.53 -77.04 38.16
C PRO A 208 -67.36 -77.21 39.68
N ASN A 209 -66.15 -77.54 40.18
CA ASN A 209 -65.87 -77.65 41.62
C ASN A 209 -64.37 -77.63 41.95
N ASP A 210 -64.04 -77.37 43.23
CA ASP A 210 -62.66 -77.34 43.74
C ASP A 210 -61.96 -78.70 43.70
N GLU A 211 -62.71 -79.81 43.69
CA GLU A 211 -62.11 -81.15 43.55
C GLU A 211 -61.45 -81.31 42.16
N MET A 212 -62.09 -80.81 41.10
CA MET A 212 -61.52 -80.78 39.75
C MET A 212 -60.27 -79.89 39.69
N LYS A 213 -60.29 -78.73 40.35
CA LYS A 213 -59.12 -77.84 40.49
C LYS A 213 -57.93 -78.56 41.14
N GLY A 214 -58.17 -79.31 42.21
CA GLY A 214 -57.14 -80.13 42.86
C GLY A 214 -56.53 -81.22 41.96
N ARG A 215 -57.35 -81.85 41.11
CA ARG A 215 -56.88 -82.86 40.12
C ARG A 215 -56.09 -82.21 38.97
N ILE A 216 -56.51 -81.04 38.50
CA ILE A 216 -55.82 -80.31 37.42
C ILE A 216 -54.43 -79.84 37.89
N ILE A 217 -54.30 -79.36 39.13
CA ILE A 217 -52.99 -78.98 39.70
C ILE A 217 -52.13 -80.23 39.95
N GLY A 218 -52.70 -81.23 40.62
CA GLY A 218 -51.99 -82.42 41.07
C GLY A 218 -51.01 -82.15 42.23
N ARG A 219 -50.47 -83.21 42.83
CA ARG A 219 -49.58 -83.12 44.00
C ARG A 219 -48.26 -82.40 43.60
N GLU A 220 -47.99 -81.25 44.23
CA GLU A 220 -46.86 -80.35 43.93
C GLU A 220 -46.91 -79.70 42.54
N GLY A 221 -48.10 -79.57 41.93
CA GLY A 221 -48.24 -78.95 40.60
C GLY A 221 -47.73 -79.82 39.46
N ARG A 222 -47.59 -81.14 39.67
CA ARG A 222 -47.08 -82.06 38.64
C ARG A 222 -47.97 -82.15 37.41
N ASN A 223 -49.29 -82.09 37.59
CA ASN A 223 -50.24 -82.36 36.51
C ASN A 223 -50.39 -81.13 35.60
N ILE A 224 -50.49 -79.94 36.19
CA ILE A 224 -50.49 -78.66 35.45
C ILE A 224 -49.20 -78.47 34.64
N ARG A 225 -48.01 -78.69 35.22
CA ARG A 225 -46.74 -78.56 34.50
C ARG A 225 -46.59 -79.57 33.35
N ALA A 226 -47.10 -80.79 33.53
CA ALA A 226 -47.08 -81.80 32.47
C ALA A 226 -47.97 -81.39 31.29
N PHE A 227 -49.14 -80.82 31.59
CA PHE A 227 -50.07 -80.32 30.58
C PHE A 227 -49.52 -79.09 29.85
N GLU A 228 -49.01 -78.09 30.57
CA GLU A 228 -48.36 -76.89 30.01
C GLU A 228 -47.19 -77.28 29.10
N LYS A 229 -46.34 -78.23 29.52
CA LYS A 229 -45.22 -78.69 28.70
C LYS A 229 -45.68 -79.44 27.45
N ALA A 230 -46.78 -80.19 27.51
CA ALA A 230 -47.29 -80.97 26.38
C ALA A 230 -48.03 -80.11 25.35
N THR A 231 -48.72 -79.05 25.80
CA THR A 231 -49.58 -78.21 24.97
C THR A 231 -48.98 -76.86 24.61
N GLY A 232 -47.97 -76.40 25.36
CA GLY A 232 -47.32 -75.11 25.17
C GLY A 232 -48.14 -73.90 25.63
N VAL A 233 -49.23 -74.14 26.37
CA VAL A 233 -50.05 -73.07 26.98
C VAL A 233 -49.59 -72.78 28.40
N ASP A 234 -49.88 -71.57 28.89
CA ASP A 234 -49.67 -71.16 30.28
C ASP A 234 -51.02 -71.21 31.00
N ILE A 235 -51.12 -71.95 32.11
CA ILE A 235 -52.39 -72.12 32.84
C ILE A 235 -52.34 -71.30 34.12
N ILE A 236 -53.16 -70.26 34.16
CA ILE A 236 -53.38 -69.46 35.36
C ILE A 236 -54.67 -69.92 36.01
N ILE A 237 -54.61 -70.30 37.29
CA ILE A 237 -55.78 -70.66 38.07
C ILE A 237 -56.14 -69.46 38.96
N ASP A 238 -57.32 -68.90 38.73
CA ASP A 238 -57.86 -67.86 39.57
C ASP A 238 -58.41 -68.46 40.88
N ASP A 239 -58.16 -67.78 42.00
CA ASP A 239 -58.65 -68.12 43.35
C ASP A 239 -59.78 -67.17 43.79
N THR A 240 -60.26 -66.29 42.90
CA THR A 240 -61.33 -65.33 43.20
C THR A 240 -62.71 -66.03 43.20
N PRO A 241 -63.43 -66.06 44.33
CA PRO A 241 -64.72 -66.74 44.40
C PRO A 241 -65.83 -65.86 43.81
N GLY A 242 -66.44 -66.30 42.71
CA GLY A 242 -67.71 -65.77 42.23
C GLY A 242 -67.65 -64.74 41.10
N VAL A 243 -66.79 -64.95 40.12
CA VAL A 243 -67.09 -64.65 38.70
C VAL A 243 -66.69 -65.87 37.89
#